data_AF-A0A2Z4W8F5-F1
#
_entry.id   AF-A0A2Z4W8F5-F1
#
_cell.length_a   1.000
_cell.length_b   1.000
_cell.length_c   1.000
_cell.angle_alpha   90.00
_cell.angle_beta   90.00
_cell.angle_gamma   90.00
#
_symmetry.space_group_name_H-M   'P 1'
#
loop_
_entity.id
_entity.type
_entity.pdbx_description
1 polymer ?
#
loop_
_entity_poly.entity_id
_entity_poly.type
_entity_poly.pdbx_seq_one_letter_code
_entity_poly.pdbx_strand_id
1 'polypeptide(L)'
;MINNKIEDCDSLNQRKTEILMRTKDFTIYYDEKYKVRIKMKNEEMKDIVDVERTVMEINNLPLNSNIRRNYGQDIANIYKIAYLSGNEEAIKMGKELKMHLEYNLIVYKKIQFILPCVIFTIISILLGSFLEFMSQELAYSLIYGPIGGILSIAVNQNQLKIDYKVENKIMIIEAVKMMALSVIMAQIGFIAIKSQMIFGDIDFDKNNYKLFLSLIMFGYSQNFIPNLLDKLGSTLDKKK
;
A
#
# COMPACT_ATOMS: atom_id res chain seq x y z
N MET A 1 0.12 19.67 -64.57
CA MET A 1 0.84 18.39 -64.34
C MET A 1 2.31 18.73 -64.37
N ILE A 2 3.06 18.72 -63.27
CA ILE A 2 3.49 17.52 -62.55
C ILE A 2 3.74 17.88 -61.07
N ASN A 3 3.34 16.96 -60.19
CA ASN A 3 3.50 16.97 -58.73
C ASN A 3 4.94 17.26 -58.28
N ASN A 4 5.11 18.29 -57.45
CA ASN A 4 6.23 18.34 -56.51
C ASN A 4 5.87 17.46 -55.31
N LYS A 5 6.59 16.33 -55.23
CA LYS A 5 6.73 15.47 -54.06
C LYS A 5 7.03 16.32 -52.83
N ILE A 6 6.07 16.36 -51.91
CA ILE A 6 6.35 16.58 -50.49
C ILE A 6 6.68 15.18 -49.96
N GLU A 7 7.94 14.78 -50.15
CA GLU A 7 8.51 13.60 -49.51
C GLU A 7 9.00 13.98 -48.11
N ASP A 8 8.65 13.10 -47.16
CA ASP A 8 9.39 12.78 -45.94
C ASP A 8 9.56 13.85 -44.85
N CYS A 9 8.58 13.87 -43.93
CA CYS A 9 8.81 14.17 -42.51
C CYS A 9 8.23 13.11 -41.56
N ASP A 10 7.69 11.99 -42.06
CA ASP A 10 7.00 10.97 -41.24
C ASP A 10 7.86 9.71 -40.95
N SER A 11 9.13 9.68 -41.35
CA SER A 11 9.98 8.47 -41.29
C SER A 11 10.97 8.41 -40.11
N LEU A 12 10.95 9.35 -39.16
CA LEU A 12 11.88 9.39 -38.03
C LEU A 12 11.20 9.36 -36.66
N ASN A 13 10.51 8.25 -36.33
CA ASN A 13 10.38 7.67 -34.96
C ASN A 13 9.30 6.58 -34.85
N GLN A 14 9.24 5.62 -35.77
CA GLN A 14 8.42 4.42 -35.56
C GLN A 14 9.10 3.42 -34.62
N ARG A 15 9.44 3.85 -33.40
CA ARG A 15 9.52 2.91 -32.27
C ARG A 15 8.08 2.58 -31.90
N LYS A 16 7.73 1.29 -31.92
CA LYS A 16 6.37 0.73 -31.74
C LYS A 16 5.52 1.46 -30.69
N THR A 17 4.89 2.57 -31.07
CA THR A 17 3.84 3.22 -30.29
C THR A 17 2.56 2.45 -30.53
N GLU A 18 2.13 1.69 -29.54
CA GLU A 18 0.85 0.98 -29.59
C GLU A 18 -0.27 2.03 -29.58
N ILE A 19 -1.07 2.04 -30.65
CA ILE A 19 -2.18 2.99 -30.82
C ILE A 19 -3.40 2.44 -30.09
N LEU A 20 -3.95 3.26 -29.20
CA LEU A 20 -5.17 2.96 -28.46
C LEU A 20 -6.42 3.38 -29.22
N MET A 21 -6.36 4.55 -29.86
CA MET A 21 -7.47 5.11 -30.60
C MET A 21 -6.95 6.03 -31.70
N ARG A 22 -7.55 5.97 -32.88
CA ARG A 22 -7.27 6.88 -33.98
C ARG A 22 -8.57 7.35 -34.59
N THR A 23 -8.74 8.66 -34.68
CA THR A 23 -9.82 9.34 -35.40
C THR A 23 -9.21 10.22 -36.51
N LYS A 24 -10.05 10.97 -37.24
CA LYS A 24 -9.55 11.95 -38.22
C LYS A 24 -8.86 13.15 -37.54
N ASP A 25 -9.27 13.45 -36.31
CA ASP A 25 -8.91 14.69 -35.63
C ASP A 25 -7.79 14.47 -34.61
N PHE A 26 -7.70 13.27 -34.03
CA PHE A 26 -6.68 12.94 -33.03
C PHE A 26 -6.22 11.48 -33.07
N THR A 27 -5.04 11.23 -32.49
CA THR A 27 -4.51 9.89 -32.22
C THR A 27 -4.07 9.78 -30.76
N ILE A 28 -4.52 8.74 -30.08
CA ILE A 28 -4.16 8.39 -28.71
C ILE A 28 -3.29 7.13 -28.74
N TYR A 29 -2.16 7.16 -28.06
CA TYR A 29 -1.15 6.11 -28.13
C TYR A 29 -0.36 6.00 -26.83
N TYR A 30 0.30 4.85 -26.64
CA TYR A 30 1.30 4.67 -25.58
C TYR A 30 2.66 5.22 -26.03
N ASP A 31 3.33 5.96 -25.15
CA ASP A 31 4.76 6.27 -25.28
C ASP A 31 5.65 5.07 -24.86
N GLU A 32 6.96 5.21 -24.99
CA GLU A 32 7.93 4.16 -24.64
C GLU A 32 7.85 3.70 -23.18
N LYS A 33 7.27 4.51 -22.29
CA LYS A 33 7.08 4.22 -20.86
C LYS A 33 5.65 3.76 -20.55
N TYR A 34 4.87 3.40 -21.57
CA TYR A 34 3.44 3.06 -21.47
C TYR A 34 2.59 4.19 -20.85
N LYS A 35 3.00 5.45 -20.99
CA LYS A 35 2.12 6.58 -20.64
C LYS A 35 1.25 6.91 -21.84
N VAL A 36 -0.02 7.19 -21.59
CA VAL A 36 -0.95 7.53 -22.66
C VAL A 36 -0.77 9.00 -23.06
N ARG A 37 -0.62 9.23 -24.35
CA ARG A 37 -0.43 10.54 -24.98
C ARG A 37 -1.47 10.76 -26.07
N ILE A 38 -1.76 12.02 -26.36
CA ILE A 38 -2.64 12.43 -27.44
C ILE A 38 -1.88 13.32 -28.43
N LYS A 39 -2.13 13.12 -29.72
CA LYS A 39 -1.66 13.98 -30.82
C LYS A 39 -2.88 14.51 -31.56
N MET A 40 -3.05 15.83 -31.61
CA MET A 40 -4.12 16.54 -32.33
C MET A 40 -3.60 17.89 -32.86
N LYS A 41 -4.44 18.64 -33.57
CA LYS A 41 -4.07 19.99 -34.04
C LYS A 41 -3.98 20.97 -32.86
N ASN A 42 -3.06 21.92 -32.91
CA ASN A 42 -2.78 22.86 -31.81
C ASN A 42 -3.97 23.71 -31.36
N GLU A 43 -4.92 24.00 -32.26
CA GLU A 43 -6.12 24.78 -31.93
C GLU A 43 -7.06 23.99 -31.02
N GLU A 44 -7.34 22.74 -31.37
CA GLU A 44 -8.18 21.81 -30.60
C GLU A 44 -7.51 21.37 -29.28
N MET A 45 -6.18 21.37 -29.22
CA MET A 45 -5.43 21.02 -28.01
C MET A 45 -5.68 22.01 -26.87
N LYS A 46 -5.91 23.29 -27.17
CA LYS A 46 -6.23 24.31 -26.16
C LYS A 46 -7.53 23.99 -25.42
N ASP A 47 -8.46 23.35 -26.11
CA ASP A 47 -9.78 23.05 -25.55
C ASP A 47 -9.75 21.87 -24.57
N ILE A 48 -8.67 21.08 -24.51
CA ILE A 48 -8.56 19.91 -23.62
C ILE A 48 -7.39 19.96 -22.62
N VAL A 49 -6.78 21.14 -22.42
CA VAL A 49 -5.58 21.31 -21.55
C VAL A 49 -5.80 20.81 -20.13
N ASP A 50 -6.97 21.05 -19.53
CA ASP A 50 -7.26 20.61 -18.17
C ASP A 50 -7.48 19.09 -18.07
N VAL A 51 -7.96 18.46 -19.14
CA VAL A 51 -8.05 17.00 -19.26
C VAL A 51 -6.65 16.41 -19.40
N GLU A 52 -5.79 17.00 -20.22
CA GLU A 52 -4.39 16.59 -20.33
C GLU A 52 -3.68 16.67 -18.98
N ARG A 53 -3.88 17.76 -18.21
CA ARG A 53 -3.32 17.89 -16.86
C ARG A 53 -3.77 16.74 -15.95
N THR A 54 -5.06 16.41 -15.97
CA THR A 54 -5.61 15.30 -15.18
C THR A 54 -4.99 13.96 -15.60
N VAL A 55 -4.87 13.70 -16.90
CA VAL A 55 -4.22 12.50 -17.43
C VAL A 55 -2.72 12.46 -17.11
N MET A 56 -2.03 13.60 -17.09
CA MET A 56 -0.64 13.69 -16.66
C MET A 56 -0.46 13.28 -15.20
N GLU A 57 -1.38 13.68 -14.32
CA GLU A 57 -1.37 13.21 -12.92
C GLU A 57 -1.49 11.70 -12.82
N ILE A 58 -2.41 11.09 -13.57
CA ILE A 58 -2.59 9.63 -13.64
C ILE A 58 -1.31 8.96 -14.18
N ASN A 59 -0.75 9.50 -15.27
CA ASN A 59 0.47 9.01 -15.89
C ASN A 59 1.70 9.10 -14.97
N ASN A 60 1.69 10.03 -14.01
CA ASN A 60 2.79 10.21 -13.05
C ASN A 60 2.65 9.35 -11.79
N LEU A 61 1.54 8.64 -11.61
CA LEU A 61 1.43 7.61 -10.57
C LEU A 61 2.51 6.52 -10.78
N PRO A 62 3.08 5.95 -9.71
CA PRO A 62 4.14 4.94 -9.78
C PRO A 62 3.60 3.55 -10.18
N LEU A 63 2.93 3.47 -11.32
CA LEU A 63 2.33 2.24 -11.86
C LEU A 63 3.34 1.47 -12.73
N ASN A 64 3.29 0.14 -12.65
CA ASN A 64 4.04 -0.73 -13.56
C ASN A 64 3.42 -0.76 -14.97
N SER A 65 4.16 -1.27 -15.96
CA SER A 65 3.72 -1.30 -17.36
C SER A 65 2.45 -2.12 -17.59
N ASN A 66 2.28 -3.25 -16.90
CA ASN A 66 1.10 -4.09 -17.04
C ASN A 66 -0.18 -3.37 -16.59
N ILE A 67 -0.13 -2.72 -15.42
CA ILE A 67 -1.24 -1.92 -14.90
C ILE A 67 -1.52 -0.76 -15.86
N ARG A 68 -0.50 -0.04 -16.33
CA ARG A 68 -0.69 1.04 -17.30
C ARG A 68 -1.39 0.58 -18.57
N ARG A 69 -1.06 -0.62 -19.05
CA ARG A 69 -1.67 -1.19 -20.25
C ARG A 69 -3.16 -1.50 -20.07
N ASN A 70 -3.57 -1.89 -18.85
CA ASN A 70 -4.96 -2.21 -18.55
C ASN A 70 -5.84 -0.95 -18.54
N TYR A 71 -5.31 0.17 -18.02
CA TYR A 71 -6.09 1.42 -17.89
C TYR A 71 -5.91 2.39 -19.05
N GLY A 72 -5.04 2.10 -20.02
CA GLY A 72 -4.84 3.05 -21.12
C GLY A 72 -6.06 3.20 -22.02
N GLN A 73 -6.92 2.18 -22.12
CA GLN A 73 -8.21 2.32 -22.80
C GLN A 73 -9.15 3.29 -22.06
N ASP A 74 -9.16 3.27 -20.72
CA ASP A 74 -9.95 4.20 -19.92
C ASP A 74 -9.45 5.64 -20.08
N ILE A 75 -8.12 5.83 -20.12
CA ILE A 75 -7.51 7.13 -20.42
C ILE A 75 -7.84 7.58 -21.85
N ALA A 76 -7.86 6.67 -22.82
CA ALA A 76 -8.26 7.00 -24.18
C ALA A 76 -9.74 7.41 -24.26
N ASN A 77 -10.60 6.76 -23.50
CA ASN A 77 -12.01 7.13 -23.39
C ASN A 77 -12.19 8.51 -22.74
N ILE A 78 -11.38 8.86 -21.74
CA ILE A 78 -11.38 10.21 -21.13
C ILE A 78 -11.11 11.29 -22.20
N TYR A 79 -10.08 11.11 -23.03
CA TYR A 79 -9.80 12.05 -24.11
C TYR A 79 -10.91 12.09 -25.17
N LYS A 80 -11.51 10.94 -25.51
CA LYS A 80 -12.63 10.88 -26.44
C LYS A 80 -13.85 11.64 -25.91
N ILE A 81 -14.17 11.49 -24.63
CA ILE A 81 -15.27 12.21 -23.97
C ILE A 81 -14.98 13.70 -23.95
N ALA A 82 -13.74 14.10 -23.65
CA ALA A 82 -13.34 15.52 -23.69
C ALA A 82 -13.63 16.16 -25.06
N TYR A 83 -13.33 15.42 -26.13
CA TYR A 83 -13.58 15.88 -27.50
C TYR A 83 -15.07 15.91 -27.89
N LEU A 84 -15.88 14.96 -27.41
CA LEU A 84 -17.29 14.82 -27.83
C LEU A 84 -18.29 15.57 -26.94
N SER A 85 -18.09 15.50 -25.62
CA SER A 85 -19.03 15.97 -24.59
C SER A 85 -18.49 17.18 -23.82
N GLY A 86 -17.24 17.56 -24.03
CA GLY A 86 -16.56 18.64 -23.32
C GLY A 86 -15.80 18.19 -22.06
N ASN A 87 -15.08 19.13 -21.44
CA ASN A 87 -14.08 18.83 -20.42
C ASN A 87 -14.63 18.35 -19.07
N GLU A 88 -15.79 18.82 -18.64
CA GLU A 88 -16.26 18.58 -17.27
C GLU A 88 -16.44 17.09 -16.97
N GLU A 89 -17.11 16.37 -17.87
CA GLU A 89 -17.35 14.94 -17.75
C GLU A 89 -16.04 14.14 -17.82
N ALA A 90 -15.16 14.51 -18.74
CA ALA A 90 -13.84 13.89 -18.89
C ALA A 90 -12.95 14.07 -17.65
N ILE A 91 -12.93 15.29 -17.07
CA ILE A 91 -12.19 15.58 -15.84
C ILE A 91 -12.76 14.77 -14.67
N LYS A 92 -14.09 14.67 -14.56
CA LYS A 92 -14.73 13.86 -13.52
C LYS A 92 -14.31 12.40 -13.63
N MET A 93 -14.41 11.81 -14.83
CA MET A 93 -13.98 10.43 -15.08
C MET A 93 -12.48 10.24 -14.81
N GLY A 94 -11.64 11.21 -15.19
CA GLY A 94 -10.22 11.20 -14.89
C GLY A 94 -9.91 11.21 -13.39
N LYS A 95 -10.62 12.02 -12.61
CA LYS A 95 -10.50 12.05 -11.15
C LYS A 95 -10.94 10.74 -10.50
N GLU A 96 -12.05 10.16 -10.96
CA GLU A 96 -12.53 8.85 -10.47
C GLU A 96 -11.52 7.74 -10.76
N LEU A 97 -10.98 7.69 -11.98
CA LEU A 97 -9.93 6.74 -12.35
C LEU A 97 -8.68 6.93 -11.50
N LYS A 98 -8.23 8.18 -11.29
CA LYS A 98 -7.09 8.49 -10.43
C LYS A 98 -7.31 7.97 -9.01
N MET A 99 -8.45 8.27 -8.40
CA MET A 99 -8.79 7.81 -7.04
C MET A 99 -8.77 6.28 -6.95
N HIS A 100 -9.33 5.59 -7.95
CA HIS A 100 -9.31 4.13 -8.02
C HIS A 100 -7.88 3.57 -8.08
N LEU A 101 -7.02 4.17 -8.91
CA LEU A 101 -5.62 3.76 -9.03
C LEU A 101 -4.81 4.02 -7.77
N GLU A 102 -4.99 5.17 -7.13
CA GLU A 102 -4.37 5.51 -5.85
C GLU A 102 -4.80 4.54 -4.74
N TYR A 103 -6.09 4.21 -4.69
CA TYR A 103 -6.60 3.20 -3.76
C TYR A 103 -5.93 1.85 -3.97
N ASN A 104 -5.85 1.37 -5.23
CA ASN A 104 -5.20 0.10 -5.54
C ASN A 104 -3.70 0.11 -5.14
N LEU A 105 -2.99 1.21 -5.41
CA LEU A 105 -1.61 1.40 -4.96
C LEU A 105 -1.45 1.28 -3.44
N ILE A 106 -2.36 1.89 -2.67
CA ILE A 106 -2.37 1.80 -1.21
C ILE A 106 -2.60 0.34 -0.76
N VAL A 107 -3.54 -0.37 -1.39
CA VAL A 107 -3.81 -1.78 -1.09
C VAL A 107 -2.57 -2.64 -1.34
N TYR A 108 -1.89 -2.48 -2.47
CA TYR A 108 -0.65 -3.20 -2.74
C TYR A 108 0.43 -2.92 -1.69
N LYS A 109 0.55 -1.68 -1.23
CA LYS A 109 1.51 -1.28 -0.20
C LYS A 109 1.17 -1.87 1.16
N LYS A 110 -0.11 -1.96 1.52
CA LYS A 110 -0.58 -2.70 2.70
C LYS A 110 -0.17 -4.18 2.65
N ILE A 111 -0.33 -4.83 1.50
CA ILE A 111 0.11 -6.23 1.32
C ILE A 111 1.63 -6.34 1.49
N GLN A 112 2.40 -5.42 0.89
CA GLN A 112 3.86 -5.39 1.03
C GLN A 112 4.33 -5.14 2.47
N PHE A 113 3.53 -4.47 3.29
CA PHE A 113 3.79 -4.30 4.72
C PHE A 113 3.44 -5.56 5.54
N ILE A 114 2.31 -6.21 5.24
CA ILE A 114 1.85 -7.40 5.98
C ILE A 114 2.74 -8.62 5.72
N LEU A 115 3.23 -8.79 4.49
CA LEU A 115 3.99 -9.97 4.10
C LEU A 115 5.27 -10.18 4.96
N PRO A 116 6.13 -9.18 5.19
CA PRO A 116 7.24 -9.28 6.14
C PRO A 116 6.81 -9.66 7.55
N CYS A 117 5.67 -9.17 8.05
CA CYS A 117 5.17 -9.53 9.39
C CYS A 117 4.80 -11.02 9.48
N VAL A 118 4.17 -11.55 8.44
CA VAL A 118 3.83 -12.99 8.33
C VAL A 118 5.11 -13.83 8.29
N ILE A 119 6.07 -13.45 7.45
CA ILE A 119 7.36 -14.13 7.35
C ILE A 119 8.10 -14.12 8.69
N PHE A 120 8.17 -12.96 9.35
CA PHE A 120 8.79 -12.82 10.66
C PHE A 120 8.13 -13.73 11.70
N THR A 121 6.79 -13.82 11.70
CA THR A 121 6.05 -14.67 12.63
C THR A 121 6.34 -16.15 12.38
N ILE A 122 6.36 -16.59 11.12
CA ILE A 122 6.73 -17.98 10.78
C ILE A 122 8.15 -18.28 11.27
N ILE A 123 9.11 -17.40 11.00
CA ILE A 123 10.50 -17.55 11.45
C ILE A 123 10.56 -17.61 12.98
N SER A 124 9.83 -16.75 13.68
CA SER A 124 9.80 -16.71 15.14
C SER A 124 9.21 -17.98 15.75
N ILE A 125 8.15 -18.53 15.14
CA ILE A 125 7.57 -19.81 15.55
C ILE A 125 8.58 -20.95 15.37
N LEU A 126 9.24 -21.04 14.21
CA LEU A 126 10.25 -22.07 13.94
C LEU A 126 11.44 -21.96 14.92
N LEU A 127 11.95 -20.76 15.14
CA LEU A 127 13.02 -20.49 16.10
C LEU A 127 12.59 -20.81 17.54
N GLY A 128 11.37 -20.42 17.92
CA GLY A 128 10.81 -20.72 19.24
C GLY A 128 10.67 -22.21 19.48
N SER A 129 10.14 -22.96 18.52
CA SER A 129 10.06 -24.44 18.60
C SER A 129 11.42 -25.11 18.71
N PHE A 130 12.45 -24.57 18.05
CA PHE A 130 13.82 -25.06 18.20
C PHE A 130 14.41 -24.74 19.59
N LEU A 131 14.11 -23.55 20.12
CA LEU A 131 14.61 -23.06 21.41
C LEU A 131 13.85 -23.61 22.62
N GLU A 132 12.72 -24.30 22.43
CA GLU A 132 11.92 -24.88 23.50
C GLU A 132 12.74 -25.82 24.40
N PHE A 133 13.73 -26.50 23.81
CA PHE A 133 14.66 -27.37 24.55
C PHE A 133 15.65 -26.62 25.45
N MET A 134 15.93 -25.34 25.15
CA MET A 134 16.90 -24.53 25.90
C MET A 134 16.22 -23.64 26.95
N SER A 135 15.11 -23.00 26.58
CA SER A 135 14.43 -22.03 27.44
C SER A 135 12.97 -21.90 27.03
N GLN A 136 12.07 -22.53 27.81
CA GLN A 136 10.62 -22.46 27.58
C GLN A 136 10.07 -21.03 27.60
N GLU A 137 10.64 -20.14 28.42
CA GLU A 137 10.19 -18.76 28.55
C GLU A 137 10.33 -17.97 27.24
N LEU A 138 11.53 -18.09 26.66
CA LEU A 138 11.91 -17.42 25.43
C LEU A 138 11.23 -18.08 24.22
N ALA A 139 11.07 -19.40 24.25
CA ALA A 139 10.33 -20.14 23.23
C ALA A 139 8.86 -19.71 23.16
N TYR A 140 8.14 -19.67 24.28
CA TYR A 140 6.74 -19.29 24.30
C TYR A 140 6.52 -17.83 23.90
N SER A 141 7.41 -16.92 24.31
CA SER A 141 7.33 -15.52 23.89
C SER A 141 7.58 -15.33 22.40
N LEU A 142 8.52 -16.09 21.81
CA LEU A 142 8.79 -16.09 20.36
C LEU A 142 7.66 -16.70 19.53
N ILE A 143 6.95 -17.70 20.06
CA ILE A 143 5.83 -18.35 19.35
C ILE A 143 4.57 -17.47 19.45
N TYR A 144 4.17 -17.08 20.66
CA TYR A 144 2.86 -16.50 20.91
C TYR A 144 2.83 -14.96 20.81
N GLY A 145 3.95 -14.29 21.04
CA GLY A 145 4.04 -12.82 20.91
C GLY A 145 3.75 -12.31 19.50
N PRO A 146 4.43 -12.82 18.44
CA PRO A 146 4.18 -12.42 17.06
C PRO A 146 2.76 -12.69 16.57
N ILE A 147 2.10 -13.76 17.07
CA ILE A 147 0.69 -14.04 16.76
C ILE A 147 -0.20 -12.89 17.23
N GLY A 148 0.02 -12.40 18.46
CA GLY A 148 -0.62 -11.18 18.96
C GLY A 148 -0.32 -9.95 18.11
N GLY A 149 0.93 -9.82 17.67
CA GLY A 149 1.37 -8.76 16.78
C GLY A 149 0.63 -8.73 15.44
N ILE A 150 0.52 -9.87 14.76
CA ILE A 150 -0.24 -10.02 13.51
C ILE A 150 -1.73 -9.74 13.72
N LEU A 151 -2.33 -10.25 14.79
CA LEU A 151 -3.73 -9.95 15.12
C LEU A 151 -3.96 -8.45 15.27
N SER A 152 -3.00 -7.75 15.89
CA SER A 152 -3.05 -6.30 16.05
C SER A 152 -3.01 -5.55 14.71
N ILE A 153 -2.24 -6.05 13.75
CA ILE A 153 -2.20 -5.53 12.38
C ILE A 153 -3.51 -5.81 11.64
N ALA A 154 -4.04 -7.03 11.75
CA ALA A 154 -5.27 -7.44 11.07
C ALA A 154 -6.47 -6.61 11.53
N VAL A 155 -6.62 -6.39 12.84
CA VAL A 155 -7.72 -5.58 13.40
C VAL A 155 -7.59 -4.11 13.00
N ASN A 156 -6.36 -3.57 12.96
CA ASN A 156 -6.13 -2.14 12.70
C ASN A 156 -5.74 -1.83 11.24
N GLN A 157 -5.95 -2.77 10.30
CA GLN A 157 -5.52 -2.62 8.90
C GLN A 157 -6.11 -1.38 8.21
N ASN A 158 -7.34 -0.99 8.59
CA ASN A 158 -8.00 0.19 8.06
C ASN A 158 -7.43 1.50 8.61
N GLN A 159 -6.79 1.48 9.77
CA GLN A 159 -6.18 2.63 10.42
C GLN A 159 -4.71 2.84 9.99
N LEU A 160 -4.09 1.85 9.35
CA LEU A 160 -2.74 1.97 8.77
C LEU A 160 -2.75 2.98 7.62
N LYS A 161 -2.32 4.21 7.93
CA LYS A 161 -2.09 5.29 6.96
C LYS A 161 -0.78 5.03 6.23
N ILE A 162 -0.82 4.19 5.21
CA ILE A 162 0.34 3.92 4.34
C ILE A 162 0.27 4.85 3.14
N ASP A 163 1.27 5.72 3.01
CA ASP A 163 1.48 6.49 1.79
C ASP A 163 2.13 5.60 0.72
N TYR A 164 1.52 5.54 -0.46
CA TYR A 164 2.01 4.72 -1.56
C TYR A 164 3.35 5.20 -2.14
N LYS A 165 3.79 6.42 -1.78
CA LYS A 165 5.08 6.99 -2.19
C LYS A 165 6.25 6.48 -1.35
N VAL A 166 6.01 5.84 -0.20
CA VAL A 166 7.07 5.32 0.66
C VAL A 166 7.79 4.16 -0.02
N GLU A 167 9.12 4.17 0.09
CA GLU A 167 9.97 3.11 -0.44
C GLU A 167 9.73 1.77 0.26
N ASN A 168 9.80 0.67 -0.50
CA ASN A 168 9.52 -0.67 0.01
C ASN A 168 10.47 -1.07 1.15
N LYS A 169 11.73 -0.64 1.11
CA LYS A 169 12.72 -0.95 2.16
C LYS A 169 12.31 -0.39 3.52
N ILE A 170 11.80 0.85 3.53
CA ILE A 170 11.34 1.51 4.76
C ILE A 170 10.16 0.75 5.35
N MET A 171 9.22 0.30 4.50
CA MET A 171 8.07 -0.49 4.96
C MET A 171 8.48 -1.82 5.58
N ILE A 172 9.46 -2.52 5.00
CA ILE A 172 9.98 -3.78 5.55
C ILE A 172 10.62 -3.55 6.93
N ILE A 173 11.41 -2.48 7.08
CA ILE A 173 12.05 -2.14 8.35
C ILE A 173 11.00 -1.86 9.43
N GLU A 174 9.98 -1.05 9.12
CA GLU A 174 8.90 -0.74 10.06
C GLU A 174 8.07 -1.99 10.43
N ALA A 175 7.79 -2.86 9.46
CA ALA A 175 7.10 -4.13 9.70
C ALA A 175 7.90 -5.04 10.67
N VAL A 176 9.20 -5.21 10.43
CA VAL A 176 10.08 -6.01 11.29
C VAL A 176 10.20 -5.40 12.68
N LYS A 177 10.38 -4.08 12.78
CA LYS A 177 10.42 -3.35 14.06
C LYS A 177 9.15 -3.58 14.88
N MET A 178 7.97 -3.50 14.25
CA MET A 178 6.72 -3.82 14.93
C MET A 178 6.72 -5.25 15.46
N MET A 179 7.04 -6.25 14.63
CA MET A 179 7.02 -7.64 15.12
C MET A 179 8.05 -7.92 16.22
N ALA A 180 9.23 -7.30 16.16
CA ALA A 180 10.21 -7.36 17.24
C ALA A 180 9.65 -6.79 18.56
N LEU A 181 8.92 -5.65 18.50
CA LEU A 181 8.25 -5.09 19.68
C LEU A 181 7.17 -6.03 20.22
N SER A 182 6.42 -6.73 19.36
CA SER A 182 5.43 -7.73 19.81
C SER A 182 6.07 -8.83 20.65
N VAL A 183 7.24 -9.35 20.21
CA VAL A 183 8.00 -10.36 20.95
C VAL A 183 8.48 -9.81 22.29
N ILE A 184 9.06 -8.61 22.30
CA ILE A 184 9.56 -7.97 23.53
C ILE A 184 8.42 -7.77 24.54
N MET A 185 7.27 -7.30 24.08
CA MET A 185 6.09 -7.12 24.94
C MET A 185 5.59 -8.45 25.52
N ALA A 186 5.58 -9.51 24.72
CA ALA A 186 5.25 -10.84 25.21
C ALA A 186 6.25 -11.33 26.26
N GLN A 187 7.56 -11.10 26.05
CA GLN A 187 8.60 -11.46 27.01
C GLN A 187 8.47 -10.69 28.34
N ILE A 188 8.20 -9.39 28.29
CA ILE A 188 7.92 -8.58 29.50
C ILE A 188 6.69 -9.12 30.22
N GLY A 189 5.62 -9.43 29.48
CA GLY A 189 4.40 -10.01 30.02
C GLY A 189 4.64 -11.38 30.68
N PHE A 190 5.48 -12.22 30.08
CA PHE A 190 5.88 -13.50 30.64
C PHE A 190 6.56 -13.32 32.01
N ILE A 191 7.55 -12.43 32.09
CA ILE A 191 8.28 -12.13 33.33
C ILE A 191 7.32 -11.58 34.39
N ALA A 192 6.40 -10.69 34.01
CA ALA A 192 5.41 -10.12 34.91
C ALA A 192 4.44 -11.17 35.48
N ILE A 193 4.07 -12.19 34.70
CA ILE A 193 3.28 -13.33 35.17
C ILE A 193 4.11 -14.21 36.13
N LYS A 194 5.31 -14.63 35.73
CA LYS A 194 6.14 -15.53 36.55
C LYS A 194 6.61 -14.90 37.86
N SER A 195 6.79 -13.58 37.89
CA SER A 195 7.06 -12.81 39.12
C SER A 195 5.83 -12.59 40.01
N GLN A 196 4.66 -13.08 39.61
CA GLN A 196 3.37 -12.87 40.28
C GLN A 196 2.98 -11.38 40.43
N MET A 197 3.62 -10.47 39.70
CA MET A 197 3.24 -9.06 39.67
C MET A 197 1.85 -8.85 39.04
N ILE A 198 1.49 -9.72 38.09
CA ILE A 198 0.19 -9.71 37.42
C ILE A 198 -0.40 -11.12 37.55
N PHE A 199 -1.69 -11.21 37.91
CA PHE A 199 -2.43 -12.47 38.09
C PHE A 199 -1.87 -13.40 39.19
N GLY A 200 -1.43 -12.85 40.34
CA GLY A 200 -0.82 -13.61 41.44
C GLY A 200 -1.66 -14.78 42.01
N ASP A 201 -2.99 -14.73 41.88
CA ASP A 201 -3.90 -15.80 42.34
C ASP A 201 -4.19 -16.87 41.26
N ILE A 202 -3.73 -16.67 40.03
CA ILE A 202 -3.98 -17.61 38.92
C ILE A 202 -2.81 -18.57 38.78
N ASP A 203 -3.09 -19.84 39.02
CA ASP A 203 -2.14 -20.93 38.78
C ASP A 203 -2.04 -21.22 37.27
N PHE A 204 -1.02 -20.65 36.63
CA PHE A 204 -0.72 -20.88 35.22
C PHE A 204 -0.01 -22.21 34.97
N ASP A 205 0.60 -22.82 36.00
CA ASP A 205 1.32 -24.09 35.86
C ASP A 205 0.34 -25.26 35.69
N LYS A 206 -0.91 -25.11 36.13
CA LYS A 206 -2.00 -26.08 35.85
C LYS A 206 -2.60 -25.95 34.44
N ASN A 207 -2.46 -24.81 33.77
CA ASN A 207 -3.09 -24.59 32.46
C ASN A 207 -2.26 -23.66 31.57
N ASN A 208 -1.39 -24.27 30.77
CA ASN A 208 -0.53 -23.58 29.80
C ASN A 208 -1.30 -22.74 28.77
N TYR A 209 -2.55 -23.08 28.47
CA TYR A 209 -3.36 -22.29 27.51
C TYR A 209 -3.66 -20.87 28.03
N LYS A 210 -3.79 -20.68 29.35
CA LYS A 210 -3.96 -19.34 29.95
C LYS A 210 -2.72 -18.49 29.77
N LEU A 211 -1.54 -19.11 29.90
CA LEU A 211 -0.27 -18.45 29.67
C LEU A 211 -0.14 -18.05 28.20
N PHE A 212 -0.42 -18.97 27.27
CA PHE A 212 -0.35 -18.70 25.83
C PHE A 212 -1.29 -17.56 25.41
N LEU A 213 -2.54 -17.58 25.89
CA LEU A 213 -3.50 -16.50 25.61
C LEU A 213 -2.99 -15.15 26.15
N SER A 214 -2.41 -15.14 27.35
CA SER A 214 -1.85 -13.92 27.94
C SER A 214 -0.69 -13.37 27.11
N LEU A 215 0.21 -14.23 26.62
CA LEU A 215 1.32 -13.82 25.74
C LEU A 215 0.84 -13.25 24.40
N ILE A 216 -0.22 -13.84 23.82
CA ILE A 216 -0.87 -13.26 22.62
C ILE A 216 -1.41 -11.86 22.93
N MET A 217 -2.06 -11.67 24.08
CA MET A 217 -2.59 -10.36 24.49
C MET A 217 -1.48 -9.32 24.71
N PHE A 218 -0.37 -9.72 25.33
CA PHE A 218 0.79 -8.84 25.49
C PHE A 218 1.43 -8.48 24.14
N GLY A 219 1.59 -9.45 23.22
CA GLY A 219 2.07 -9.17 21.87
C GLY A 219 1.13 -8.26 21.07
N TYR A 220 -0.19 -8.40 21.27
CA TYR A 220 -1.19 -7.50 20.67
C TYR A 220 -1.09 -6.05 21.18
N SER A 221 -0.66 -5.87 22.43
CA SER A 221 -0.64 -4.58 23.14
C SER A 221 0.39 -3.57 22.61
N GLN A 222 1.25 -3.94 21.66
CA GLN A 222 2.16 -3.00 21.00
C GLN A 222 1.45 -1.79 20.39
N ASN A 223 0.22 -1.97 19.90
CA ASN A 223 -0.63 -0.88 19.40
C ASN A 223 -1.49 -0.27 20.51
N PHE A 224 -1.61 -0.92 21.66
CA PHE A 224 -2.37 -0.43 22.80
C PHE A 224 -1.62 0.69 23.53
N ILE A 225 -0.30 0.58 23.71
CA ILE A 225 0.50 1.59 24.42
C ILE A 225 0.47 2.97 23.70
N PRO A 226 0.74 3.08 22.38
CA PRO A 226 0.62 4.36 21.68
C PRO A 226 -0.81 4.89 21.65
N ASN A 227 -1.82 4.05 21.38
CA ASN A 227 -3.22 4.47 21.34
C ASN A 227 -3.76 4.91 22.72
N LEU A 228 -3.25 4.34 23.82
CA LEU A 228 -3.58 4.76 25.17
C LEU A 228 -2.94 6.12 25.47
N LEU A 229 -1.67 6.32 25.09
CA LEU A 229 -0.95 7.58 25.26
C LEU A 229 -1.58 8.72 24.43
N ASP A 230 -1.96 8.48 23.18
CA ASP A 230 -2.62 9.46 22.32
C ASP A 230 -4.02 9.84 22.85
N LYS A 231 -4.77 8.87 23.39
CA LYS A 231 -6.06 9.13 24.04
C LYS A 231 -5.91 9.89 25.34
N LEU A 232 -4.89 9.58 26.15
CA LEU A 232 -4.61 10.33 27.38
C LEU A 232 -4.14 11.76 27.07
N GLY A 233 -3.28 11.95 26.07
CA GLY A 233 -2.83 13.26 25.61
C GLY A 233 -3.98 14.12 25.07
N SER A 234 -4.82 13.57 24.19
CA SER A 234 -5.99 14.28 23.65
C SER A 234 -7.09 14.58 24.68
N THR A 235 -7.17 13.80 25.76
CA THR A 235 -8.09 14.08 26.88
C THR A 235 -7.55 15.18 27.79
N LEU A 236 -6.23 15.33 27.91
CA LEU A 236 -5.59 16.43 28.63
C LEU A 236 -5.71 17.75 27.88
N ASP A 237 -5.61 17.76 26.55
CA ASP A 237 -5.80 18.96 25.73
C ASP A 237 -7.26 19.45 25.69
N LYS A 238 -8.25 18.56 25.88
CA LYS A 238 -9.66 18.94 25.98
C LYS A 238 -10.09 19.50 27.34
N LYS A 239 -9.19 19.50 28.33
CA LYS A 239 -9.42 20.08 29.67
C LYS A 239 -8.72 21.43 29.89
N LYS A 240 -8.11 22.00 28.84
CA LYS A 240 -7.68 23.41 28.79
C LYS A 240 -8.68 24.23 27.98
#